data_AF-A0A7W8NN61-F1
#
_entry.id   AF-A0A7W8NN61-F1
#
_cell.length_a   1.000
_cell.length_b   1.000
_cell.length_c   1.000
_cell.angle_alpha   90.00
_cell.angle_beta   90.00
_cell.angle_gamma   90.00
#
_symmetry.space_group_name_H-M   'P 1'
#
loop_
_entity.id
_entity.type
_entity.pdbx_description
1 polymer ?
#
loop_
_entity_poly.entity_id
_entity_poly.type
_entity_poly.pdbx_seq_one_letter_code
_entity_poly.pdbx_strand_id
1 'polypeptide(L)'
;MPQPAARCRPHPLLVGLLLLCSPAAAAASPQLTLPAGAVAVLQPSAVQITGPQQRPLEPGTQVCVSTGSAGVSDGGVRHPLTAGQCYQVPAPRSLLASLVSLAASWLPTSRKAGTVNAESRGEGRCGDQPPRVALPSTYTLDAVMVPVASRPYPNTVEVVGAGNETLYRAEQARPGLGFAVPVTAFERADHIVVRDGTGKLLYRGAVSRVVFDDASRATPPAEQAQRLLETGLIDYALPAYSLLLQADEVDAATQLLAAIRTCFVVQPPAAAGGQ
;
A
#
# COMPACT_ATOMS: atom_id res chain seq x y z
N MET A 1 -62.83 -24.20 16.02
CA MET A 1 -61.72 -24.48 16.94
C MET A 1 -61.05 -25.78 16.51
N PRO A 2 -59.81 -25.74 15.99
CA PRO A 2 -58.97 -26.93 15.86
C PRO A 2 -57.73 -26.87 16.77
N GLN A 3 -57.33 -28.06 17.21
CA GLN A 3 -56.21 -28.40 18.10
C GLN A 3 -54.90 -28.64 17.28
N PRO A 4 -53.74 -28.98 17.89
CA PRO A 4 -52.55 -28.11 17.93
C PRO A 4 -51.42 -28.48 16.96
N ALA A 5 -50.56 -27.49 16.74
CA ALA A 5 -49.34 -27.55 15.93
C ALA A 5 -48.27 -28.48 16.52
N ALA A 6 -47.72 -29.33 15.66
CA ALA A 6 -46.53 -30.13 15.93
C ALA A 6 -45.28 -29.23 15.99
N ARG A 7 -44.46 -29.50 17.01
CA ARG A 7 -43.17 -28.86 17.29
C ARG A 7 -42.13 -29.27 16.25
N CYS A 8 -41.49 -28.29 15.62
CA CYS A 8 -40.16 -28.46 15.03
C CYS A 8 -39.17 -27.57 15.81
N ARG A 9 -38.23 -28.21 16.52
CA ARG A 9 -37.07 -27.57 17.15
C ARG A 9 -36.07 -27.15 16.07
N PRO A 10 -35.45 -25.96 16.14
CA PRO A 10 -34.31 -25.63 15.30
C PRO A 10 -33.01 -26.17 15.92
N HIS A 11 -32.18 -26.81 15.09
CA HIS A 11 -30.75 -27.01 15.34
C HIS A 11 -29.96 -25.94 14.59
N PRO A 12 -28.82 -25.46 15.12
CA PRO A 12 -28.10 -24.32 14.59
C PRO A 12 -27.14 -24.76 13.48
N LEU A 13 -27.38 -24.31 12.24
CA LEU A 13 -26.41 -24.37 11.16
C LEU A 13 -26.53 -23.10 10.31
N LEU A 14 -25.37 -22.60 9.87
CA LEU A 14 -25.19 -21.61 8.79
C LEU A 14 -25.54 -20.15 9.11
N VAL A 15 -24.67 -19.51 9.90
CA VAL A 15 -24.34 -18.08 9.71
C VAL A 15 -23.05 -18.04 8.90
N GLY A 16 -23.10 -17.50 7.68
CA GLY A 16 -21.88 -17.27 6.91
C GLY A 16 -22.04 -17.24 5.41
N LEU A 17 -22.89 -16.35 4.86
CA LEU A 17 -22.70 -15.85 3.49
C LEU A 17 -23.50 -14.55 3.27
N LEU A 18 -22.90 -13.41 3.64
CA LEU A 18 -23.29 -12.11 3.08
C LEU A 18 -22.12 -11.63 2.22
N LEU A 19 -22.14 -12.12 0.97
CA LEU A 19 -21.40 -11.54 -0.15
C LEU A 19 -22.04 -10.18 -0.45
N LEU A 20 -21.52 -9.12 0.16
CA LEU A 20 -21.75 -7.75 -0.28
C LEU A 20 -20.81 -7.47 -1.45
N CYS A 21 -21.36 -7.57 -2.66
CA CYS A 21 -20.86 -6.87 -3.84
C CYS A 21 -20.74 -5.38 -3.50
N SER A 22 -19.52 -4.90 -3.26
CA SER A 22 -19.21 -3.49 -3.40
C SER A 22 -18.47 -3.33 -4.72
N PRO A 23 -18.99 -2.56 -5.70
CA PRO A 23 -18.20 -2.22 -6.87
C PRO A 23 -17.01 -1.40 -6.38
N ALA A 24 -15.82 -1.77 -6.83
CA ALA A 24 -14.65 -0.90 -6.75
C ALA A 24 -15.02 0.41 -7.45
N ALA A 25 -15.36 1.44 -6.67
CA ALA A 25 -15.52 2.78 -7.18
C ALA A 25 -14.16 3.17 -7.79
N ALA A 26 -14.09 3.18 -9.12
CA ALA A 26 -12.99 3.82 -9.82
C ALA A 26 -12.84 5.22 -9.23
N ALA A 27 -11.70 5.50 -8.60
CA ALA A 27 -11.43 6.79 -8.00
C ALA A 27 -11.52 7.85 -9.11
N ALA A 28 -12.65 8.54 -9.19
CA ALA A 28 -12.88 9.57 -10.19
C ALA A 28 -11.94 10.74 -9.87
N SER A 29 -11.12 11.13 -10.84
CA SER A 29 -10.23 12.28 -10.70
C SER A 29 -11.02 13.52 -10.26
N PRO A 30 -10.50 14.35 -9.34
CA PRO A 30 -11.21 15.52 -8.86
C PRO A 30 -11.51 16.48 -10.02
N GLN A 31 -12.72 17.03 -10.07
CA GLN A 31 -13.18 17.89 -11.14
C GLN A 31 -13.62 19.26 -10.61
N LEU A 32 -13.15 20.33 -11.26
CA LEU A 32 -13.66 21.67 -11.08
C LEU A 32 -14.82 21.91 -12.04
N THR A 33 -15.93 22.43 -11.53
CA THR A 33 -17.06 22.95 -12.30
C THR A 33 -17.20 24.44 -12.03
N LEU A 34 -17.01 25.26 -13.07
CA LEU A 34 -17.20 26.71 -13.03
C LEU A 34 -18.45 27.08 -13.85
N PRO A 35 -19.43 27.79 -13.28
CA PRO A 35 -20.54 28.40 -14.03
C PRO A 35 -20.11 29.69 -14.75
N ALA A 36 -20.96 30.19 -15.65
CA ALA A 36 -20.71 31.43 -16.37
C ALA A 36 -20.54 32.62 -15.40
N GLY A 37 -19.51 33.44 -15.62
CA GLY A 37 -19.20 34.59 -14.78
C GLY A 37 -18.40 34.29 -13.50
N ALA A 38 -18.10 33.02 -13.20
CA ALA A 38 -17.20 32.65 -12.12
C ALA A 38 -15.73 32.70 -12.57
N VAL A 39 -14.85 33.14 -11.68
CA VAL A 39 -13.41 33.17 -11.87
C VAL A 39 -12.72 32.46 -10.71
N ALA A 40 -11.83 31.53 -11.05
CA ALA A 40 -10.98 30.85 -10.10
C ALA A 40 -9.51 30.96 -10.51
N VAL A 41 -8.62 30.95 -9.52
CA VAL A 41 -7.17 30.93 -9.69
C VAL A 41 -6.65 29.58 -9.21
N LEU A 42 -5.91 28.89 -10.08
CA LEU A 42 -5.18 27.67 -9.74
C LEU A 42 -3.77 28.03 -9.27
N GLN A 43 -3.39 27.60 -8.08
CA GLN A 43 -2.04 27.74 -7.53
C GLN A 43 -1.37 26.35 -7.40
N PRO A 44 -0.03 26.25 -7.58
CA PRO A 44 0.95 27.35 -7.63
C PRO A 44 1.11 28.02 -9.00
N SER A 45 0.53 27.48 -10.06
CA SER A 45 0.73 27.96 -11.44
C SER A 45 0.17 29.36 -11.74
N ALA A 46 -0.53 29.98 -10.79
CA ALA A 46 -1.22 31.27 -10.91
C ALA A 46 -2.11 31.40 -12.15
N VAL A 47 -2.70 30.28 -12.59
CA VAL A 47 -3.54 30.25 -13.80
C VAL A 47 -4.94 30.69 -13.44
N GLN A 48 -5.40 31.79 -14.02
CA GLN A 48 -6.77 32.27 -13.89
C GLN A 48 -7.68 31.57 -14.91
N ILE A 49 -8.83 31.12 -14.43
CA ILE A 49 -9.81 30.35 -15.20
C ILE A 49 -11.17 31.03 -15.07
N THR A 50 -11.80 31.32 -16.22
CA THR A 50 -13.13 31.94 -16.33
C THR A 50 -14.15 30.92 -16.82
N GLY A 51 -15.29 30.79 -16.16
CA GLY A 51 -16.35 29.87 -16.59
C GLY A 51 -17.14 30.32 -17.83
N PRO A 52 -18.00 29.45 -18.39
CA PRO A 52 -18.34 28.12 -17.90
C PRO A 52 -17.39 27.04 -18.41
N GLN A 53 -16.82 26.23 -17.52
CA GLN A 53 -16.01 25.08 -17.92
C GLN A 53 -15.93 24.01 -16.83
N GLN A 54 -15.73 22.76 -17.26
CA GLN A 54 -15.38 21.64 -16.41
C GLN A 54 -13.96 21.21 -16.73
N ARG A 55 -13.11 21.10 -15.71
CA ARG A 55 -11.71 20.72 -15.89
C ARG A 55 -11.29 19.70 -14.83
N PRO A 56 -10.57 18.63 -15.20
CA PRO A 56 -9.90 17.80 -14.22
C PRO A 56 -8.86 18.64 -13.48
N LEU A 57 -8.83 18.49 -12.15
CA LEU A 57 -7.83 19.14 -11.32
C LEU A 57 -6.65 18.21 -11.09
N GLU A 58 -5.45 18.76 -11.17
CA GLU A 58 -4.26 18.05 -10.74
C GLU A 58 -4.23 17.99 -9.21
N PRO A 59 -3.94 16.82 -8.63
CA PRO A 59 -3.82 16.73 -7.19
C PRO A 59 -2.72 17.64 -6.62
N GLY A 60 -2.97 18.23 -5.45
CA GLY A 60 -2.05 19.22 -4.84
C GLY A 60 -2.21 20.64 -5.38
N THR A 61 -3.10 20.87 -6.36
CA THR A 61 -3.49 22.21 -6.81
C THR A 61 -4.40 22.88 -5.79
N GLN A 62 -4.16 24.16 -5.49
CA GLN A 62 -5.11 24.99 -4.74
C GLN A 62 -6.02 25.74 -5.71
N VAL A 63 -7.32 25.64 -5.52
CA VAL A 63 -8.32 26.38 -6.30
C VAL A 63 -8.90 27.48 -5.41
N CYS A 64 -8.61 28.73 -5.72
CA CYS A 64 -9.18 29.89 -5.03
C CYS A 64 -10.20 30.59 -5.92
N VAL A 65 -11.44 30.74 -5.46
CA VAL A 65 -12.49 31.45 -6.22
C VAL A 65 -12.34 32.94 -5.98
N SER A 66 -12.04 33.72 -7.01
CA SER A 66 -11.91 35.17 -6.91
C SER A 66 -13.26 35.87 -7.11
N THR A 67 -14.12 35.37 -8.00
CA THR A 67 -15.47 35.90 -8.22
C THR A 67 -16.47 34.79 -8.55
N GLY A 68 -17.72 34.95 -8.13
CA GLY A 68 -18.79 33.97 -8.36
C GLY A 68 -18.75 32.76 -7.42
N SER A 69 -19.32 31.64 -7.85
CA SER A 69 -19.31 30.37 -7.14
C SER A 69 -18.73 29.26 -8.02
N ALA A 70 -18.06 28.29 -7.41
CA ALA A 70 -17.51 27.13 -8.10
C ALA A 70 -17.89 25.85 -7.34
N GLY A 71 -17.85 24.71 -8.02
CA GLY A 71 -17.99 23.40 -7.38
C GLY A 71 -16.76 22.55 -7.64
N VAL A 72 -16.18 21.97 -6.61
CA VAL A 72 -15.14 20.93 -6.74
C VAL A 72 -15.75 19.59 -6.39
N SER A 73 -15.68 18.62 -7.29
CA SER A 73 -16.06 17.23 -7.03
C SER A 73 -14.82 16.43 -6.74
N ASP A 74 -14.69 15.83 -5.56
CA ASP A 74 -13.58 14.96 -5.15
C ASP A 74 -14.13 13.65 -4.58
N GLY A 75 -13.71 12.50 -5.13
CA GLY A 75 -14.15 11.18 -4.66
C GLY A 75 -15.68 10.96 -4.66
N GLY A 76 -16.43 11.70 -5.48
CA GLY A 76 -17.89 11.68 -5.50
C GLY A 76 -18.57 12.66 -4.53
N VAL A 77 -17.81 13.38 -3.70
CA VAL A 77 -18.29 14.45 -2.81
C VAL A 77 -18.16 15.79 -3.52
N ARG A 78 -19.23 16.61 -3.50
CA ARG A 78 -19.21 17.96 -4.07
C ARG A 78 -18.99 19.00 -2.97
N HIS A 79 -17.95 19.81 -3.15
CA HIS A 79 -17.60 20.94 -2.32
C HIS A 79 -17.99 22.24 -3.05
N PRO A 80 -19.05 22.94 -2.61
CA PRO A 80 -19.37 24.26 -3.12
C PRO A 80 -18.37 25.27 -2.57
N LEU A 81 -17.89 26.17 -3.44
CA LEU A 81 -16.99 27.26 -3.12
C LEU A 81 -17.61 28.59 -3.50
N THR A 82 -17.43 29.60 -2.66
CA THR A 82 -17.83 30.99 -2.91
C THR A 82 -16.61 31.90 -3.03
N ALA A 83 -16.80 33.12 -3.55
CA ALA A 83 -15.75 34.11 -3.69
C ALA A 83 -14.98 34.32 -2.36
N GLY A 84 -13.65 34.29 -2.44
CA GLY A 84 -12.74 34.34 -1.30
C GLY A 84 -12.44 32.99 -0.65
N GLN A 85 -13.10 31.90 -1.07
CA GLN A 85 -12.79 30.56 -0.57
C GLN A 85 -11.76 29.85 -1.45
N CYS A 86 -10.88 29.12 -0.80
CA CYS A 86 -9.91 28.26 -1.43
C CYS A 86 -10.16 26.80 -1.06
N TYR A 87 -10.01 25.90 -2.03
CA TYR A 87 -10.04 24.46 -1.85
C TYR A 87 -8.70 23.88 -2.26
N GLN A 88 -8.05 23.19 -1.34
CA GLN A 88 -6.86 22.44 -1.65
C GLN A 88 -7.28 21.07 -2.15
N VAL A 89 -6.98 20.75 -3.41
CA VAL A 89 -7.19 19.40 -3.93
C VAL A 89 -6.22 18.49 -3.18
N PRO A 90 -6.70 17.46 -2.48
CA PRO A 90 -5.82 16.52 -1.81
C PRO A 90 -4.84 15.95 -2.84
N ALA A 91 -3.53 16.15 -2.63
CA ALA A 91 -2.55 15.38 -3.38
C ALA A 91 -2.84 13.89 -3.13
N PRO A 92 -2.63 12.96 -4.10
CA PRO A 92 -2.64 11.56 -3.76
C PRO A 92 -1.63 11.44 -2.63
N ARG A 93 -2.09 10.95 -1.48
CA ARG A 93 -1.15 10.62 -0.41
C ARG A 93 -0.13 9.72 -1.08
N SER A 94 1.13 10.19 -1.16
CA SER A 94 2.18 9.29 -1.58
C SER A 94 2.02 8.06 -0.70
N LEU A 95 2.16 6.87 -1.27
CA LEU A 95 1.96 5.66 -0.49
C LEU A 95 2.88 5.66 0.75
N LEU A 96 4.00 6.39 0.68
CA LEU A 96 4.86 6.78 1.80
C LEU A 96 4.16 7.65 2.86
N ALA A 97 3.42 8.71 2.49
CA ALA A 97 2.59 9.47 3.43
C ALA A 97 1.47 8.61 4.03
N SER A 98 0.90 7.67 3.27
CA SER A 98 -0.03 6.68 3.80
C SER A 98 0.67 5.75 4.80
N LEU A 99 1.84 5.19 4.47
CA LEU A 99 2.63 4.32 5.36
C LEU A 99 3.06 5.01 6.65
N VAL A 100 3.52 6.26 6.56
CA VAL A 100 3.88 7.08 7.73
C VAL A 100 2.64 7.41 8.57
N SER A 101 1.50 7.72 7.94
CA SER A 101 0.24 7.95 8.67
C SER A 101 -0.31 6.67 9.32
N LEU A 102 -0.10 5.52 8.68
CA LEU A 102 -0.46 4.20 9.19
C LEU A 102 0.37 3.86 10.42
N ALA A 103 1.70 4.04 10.34
CA ALA A 103 2.61 3.88 11.46
C ALA A 103 2.23 4.76 12.67
N ALA A 104 1.84 6.01 12.41
CA ALA A 104 1.40 6.94 13.44
C ALA A 104 0.02 6.60 14.05
N SER A 105 -0.81 5.79 13.38
CA SER A 105 -2.19 5.51 13.78
C SER A 105 -2.35 4.26 14.64
N TRP A 106 -1.40 3.31 14.60
CA TRP A 106 -1.57 1.99 15.21
C TRP A 106 -1.03 1.86 16.63
N LEU A 107 -0.04 2.66 17.00
CA LEU A 107 0.63 2.53 18.30
C LEU A 107 0.55 3.84 19.08
N PRO A 108 0.12 3.80 20.37
CA PRO A 108 0.06 5.00 21.21
C PRO A 108 1.47 5.58 21.35
N THR A 109 1.64 6.81 20.86
CA THR A 109 2.81 7.70 20.91
C THR A 109 3.94 7.19 21.82
N SER A 110 4.82 6.35 21.29
CA SER A 110 6.03 5.92 21.98
C SER A 110 7.21 6.69 21.44
N ARG A 111 7.48 7.82 22.11
CA ARG A 111 8.67 8.70 22.07
C ARG A 111 9.06 9.30 20.72
N LYS A 112 9.54 10.55 20.82
CA LYS A 112 10.18 11.33 19.74
C LYS A 112 11.05 10.41 18.89
N ALA A 113 10.66 10.29 17.62
CA ALA A 113 11.46 9.70 16.57
C ALA A 113 12.85 10.33 16.60
N GLY A 114 13.86 9.55 16.99
CA GLY A 114 15.21 9.82 16.56
C GLY A 114 15.24 9.70 15.05
N THR A 115 16.02 10.54 14.37
CA THR A 115 16.26 10.41 12.94
C THR A 115 16.87 9.04 12.67
N VAL A 116 16.08 8.12 12.14
CA VAL A 116 16.55 6.79 11.75
C VAL A 116 17.32 6.96 10.44
N ASN A 117 18.64 7.13 10.55
CA ASN A 117 19.53 7.18 9.39
C ASN A 117 19.84 5.75 8.95
N ALA A 118 18.97 5.22 8.09
CA ALA A 118 19.21 3.96 7.40
C ALA A 118 19.34 4.27 5.90
N GLU A 119 20.57 4.34 5.38
CA GLU A 119 20.82 4.53 3.95
C GLU A 119 20.43 3.25 3.18
N SER A 120 19.16 3.16 2.76
CA SER A 120 18.82 2.35 1.59
C SER A 120 19.32 3.10 0.35
N ARG A 121 20.19 2.49 -0.45
CA ARG A 121 20.64 3.04 -1.74
C ARG A 121 19.57 2.95 -2.84
N GLY A 122 18.31 2.70 -2.49
CA GLY A 122 17.16 2.72 -3.38
C GLY A 122 16.25 3.89 -3.04
N GLU A 123 15.82 4.67 -4.03
CA GLU A 123 14.88 5.78 -3.80
C GLU A 123 13.48 5.29 -3.37
N GLY A 124 13.21 3.98 -3.36
CA GLY A 124 12.08 3.37 -2.65
C GLY A 124 10.71 3.96 -3.02
N ARG A 125 10.54 4.45 -4.25
CA ARG A 125 9.26 4.99 -4.73
C ARG A 125 8.49 3.90 -5.46
N CYS A 126 7.23 3.75 -5.07
CA CYS A 126 6.28 2.88 -5.73
C CYS A 126 6.09 3.34 -7.19
N GLY A 127 6.47 2.52 -8.18
CA GLY A 127 6.20 2.77 -9.60
C GLY A 127 7.42 2.97 -10.51
N ASP A 128 8.57 3.38 -9.99
CA ASP A 128 9.75 3.69 -10.82
C ASP A 128 10.68 2.46 -11.01
N GLN A 129 10.80 1.63 -9.98
CA GLN A 129 11.58 0.38 -9.97
C GLN A 129 10.92 -0.62 -9.03
N PRO A 130 11.09 -1.93 -9.24
CA PRO A 130 10.60 -2.89 -8.28
C PRO A 130 11.28 -2.66 -6.92
N PRO A 131 10.49 -2.57 -5.84
CA PRO A 131 11.02 -2.25 -4.52
C PRO A 131 12.00 -3.31 -4.03
N ARG A 132 13.02 -2.87 -3.29
CA ARG A 132 14.03 -3.76 -2.72
C ARG A 132 13.46 -4.45 -1.48
N VAL A 133 14.10 -5.54 -1.06
CA VAL A 133 13.89 -6.14 0.26
C VAL A 133 15.06 -5.71 1.14
N ALA A 134 14.87 -4.63 1.89
CA ALA A 134 15.89 -4.09 2.79
C ALA A 134 15.76 -4.70 4.18
N LEU A 135 16.62 -5.68 4.50
CA LEU A 135 16.56 -6.42 5.74
C LEU A 135 17.41 -5.75 6.84
N PRO A 136 16.80 -5.34 7.96
CA PRO A 136 17.52 -4.84 9.12
C PRO A 136 18.31 -5.98 9.78
N SER A 137 19.63 -5.89 9.74
CA SER A 137 20.55 -6.90 10.31
C SER A 137 20.52 -6.98 11.84
N THR A 138 19.99 -5.93 12.48
CA THR A 138 19.94 -5.76 13.93
C THR A 138 18.61 -6.21 14.55
N TYR A 139 17.60 -6.52 13.73
CA TYR A 139 16.27 -6.96 14.19
C TYR A 139 16.13 -8.48 14.24
N THR A 140 15.21 -8.94 15.09
CA THR A 140 14.90 -10.35 15.28
C THR A 140 13.74 -10.73 14.36
N LEU A 141 14.07 -11.19 13.16
CA LEU A 141 13.10 -11.72 12.22
C LEU A 141 13.49 -13.16 11.84
N ASP A 142 12.57 -14.10 12.02
CA ASP A 142 12.82 -15.52 11.69
C ASP A 142 12.59 -15.79 10.20
N ALA A 143 11.53 -15.19 9.65
CA ALA A 143 11.16 -15.31 8.25
C ALA A 143 10.59 -13.99 7.72
N VAL A 144 10.86 -13.71 6.44
CA VAL A 144 10.21 -12.66 5.68
C VAL A 144 8.94 -13.24 5.06
N MET A 145 7.81 -12.67 5.42
CA MET A 145 6.52 -12.98 4.84
C MET A 145 6.38 -12.25 3.50
N VAL A 146 6.29 -13.02 2.42
CA VAL A 146 6.12 -12.53 1.05
C VAL A 146 4.69 -12.83 0.63
N PRO A 147 3.77 -11.85 0.71
CA PRO A 147 2.37 -12.08 0.40
C PRO A 147 2.15 -12.26 -1.09
N VAL A 148 1.47 -13.35 -1.48
CA VAL A 148 1.16 -13.64 -2.88
C VAL A 148 -0.28 -14.12 -2.99
N ALA A 149 -1.06 -13.42 -3.80
CA ALA A 149 -2.49 -13.70 -4.04
C ALA A 149 -2.81 -13.82 -5.53
N SER A 150 -1.83 -14.21 -6.35
CA SER A 150 -2.03 -14.40 -7.78
C SER A 150 -2.66 -15.76 -8.09
N ARG A 151 -3.37 -15.80 -9.21
CA ARG A 151 -3.85 -17.01 -9.88
C ARG A 151 -3.34 -17.01 -11.32
N PRO A 152 -3.16 -18.18 -11.96
CA PRO A 152 -3.41 -19.52 -11.41
C PRO A 152 -2.29 -20.00 -10.46
N TYR A 153 -2.61 -21.01 -9.67
CA TYR A 153 -1.65 -21.74 -8.81
C TYR A 153 -0.98 -22.88 -9.61
N PRO A 154 0.19 -23.37 -9.20
CA PRO A 154 0.94 -23.01 -7.99
C PRO A 154 1.77 -21.73 -8.15
N ASN A 155 1.78 -20.86 -7.12
CA ASN A 155 2.74 -19.76 -7.09
C ASN A 155 4.10 -20.28 -6.61
N THR A 156 5.19 -19.66 -7.05
CA THR A 156 6.55 -20.01 -6.59
C THR A 156 7.28 -18.77 -6.07
N VAL A 157 8.12 -18.99 -5.06
CA VAL A 157 9.12 -18.01 -4.61
C VAL A 157 10.50 -18.64 -4.69
N GLU A 158 11.46 -17.85 -5.15
CA GLU A 158 12.88 -18.22 -5.23
C GLU A 158 13.72 -17.09 -4.64
N VAL A 159 14.64 -17.43 -3.75
CA VAL A 159 15.70 -16.54 -3.30
C VAL A 159 16.97 -16.92 -4.03
N VAL A 160 17.54 -15.97 -4.75
CA VAL A 160 18.65 -16.20 -5.67
C VAL A 160 19.88 -15.44 -5.18
N GLY A 161 20.98 -16.16 -5.05
CA GLY A 161 22.30 -15.63 -4.67
C GLY A 161 23.22 -15.40 -5.86
N ALA A 162 24.48 -15.12 -5.54
CA ALA A 162 25.54 -14.89 -6.51
C ALA A 162 25.63 -16.01 -7.55
N GLY A 163 25.84 -15.65 -8.81
CA GLY A 163 25.96 -16.61 -9.91
C GLY A 163 24.66 -17.34 -10.28
N ASN A 164 23.49 -16.81 -9.88
CA ASN A 164 22.16 -17.42 -10.06
C ASN A 164 21.97 -18.74 -9.29
N GLU A 165 22.66 -18.93 -8.17
CA GLU A 165 22.40 -20.04 -7.25
C GLU A 165 21.04 -19.86 -6.57
N THR A 166 20.19 -20.89 -6.59
CA THR A 166 18.94 -20.91 -5.82
C THR A 166 19.23 -21.25 -4.36
N LEU A 167 19.15 -20.25 -3.49
CA LEU A 167 19.38 -20.40 -2.03
C LEU A 167 18.15 -20.92 -1.30
N TYR A 168 16.96 -20.62 -1.82
CA TYR A 168 15.70 -21.12 -1.29
C TYR A 168 14.65 -21.15 -2.39
N ARG A 169 13.78 -22.17 -2.36
CA ARG A 169 12.62 -22.26 -3.24
C ARG A 169 11.46 -22.86 -2.46
N ALA A 170 10.28 -22.25 -2.63
CA ALA A 170 9.04 -22.82 -2.13
C ALA A 170 7.92 -22.66 -3.16
N GLU A 171 6.95 -23.56 -3.03
CA GLU A 171 5.77 -23.59 -3.88
C GLU A 171 4.52 -23.51 -3.01
N GLN A 172 3.57 -22.68 -3.44
CA GLN A 172 2.28 -22.52 -2.82
C GLN A 172 1.23 -23.11 -3.77
N ALA A 173 0.73 -24.30 -3.45
CA ALA A 173 -0.25 -25.00 -4.27
C ALA A 173 -1.69 -24.48 -4.11
N ARG A 174 -1.97 -23.69 -3.06
CA ARG A 174 -3.32 -23.18 -2.72
C ARG A 174 -3.26 -21.74 -2.22
N PRO A 175 -4.35 -20.95 -2.33
CA PRO A 175 -4.42 -19.63 -1.73
C PRO A 175 -4.08 -19.63 -0.24
N GLY A 176 -3.38 -18.60 0.20
CA GLY A 176 -2.90 -18.45 1.57
C GLY A 176 -2.26 -17.08 1.78
N LEU A 177 -1.65 -16.88 2.95
CA LEU A 177 -1.03 -15.61 3.35
C LEU A 177 0.25 -15.28 2.54
N GLY A 178 0.80 -16.26 1.82
CA GLY A 178 2.00 -16.11 0.99
C GLY A 178 3.09 -17.09 1.42
N PHE A 179 4.34 -16.69 1.23
CA PHE A 179 5.51 -17.50 1.56
C PHE A 179 6.19 -17.00 2.83
N ALA A 180 6.48 -17.91 3.76
CA ALA A 180 7.38 -17.65 4.87
C ALA A 180 8.81 -18.01 4.45
N VAL A 181 9.58 -17.02 4.01
CA VAL A 181 10.94 -17.23 3.52
C VAL A 181 11.93 -17.04 4.66
N PRO A 182 12.72 -18.04 5.06
CA PRO A 182 13.66 -17.92 6.18
C PRO A 182 14.64 -16.77 5.97
N VAL A 183 14.93 -15.98 7.01
CA VAL A 183 15.91 -14.88 6.91
C VAL A 183 17.31 -15.39 6.53
N THR A 184 17.63 -16.64 6.88
CA THR A 184 18.87 -17.33 6.48
C THR A 184 18.99 -17.52 4.96
N ALA A 185 17.89 -17.57 4.21
CA ALA A 185 17.96 -17.60 2.75
C ALA A 185 18.46 -16.28 2.16
N PHE A 186 18.24 -15.17 2.87
CA PHE A 186 18.60 -13.83 2.41
C PHE A 186 20.03 -13.42 2.75
N GLU A 187 20.79 -14.22 3.52
CA GLU A 187 22.13 -13.80 3.97
C GLU A 187 23.12 -13.60 2.82
N ARG A 188 22.95 -14.39 1.77
CA ARG A 188 23.80 -14.39 0.57
C ARG A 188 23.00 -14.11 -0.71
N ALA A 189 21.77 -13.60 -0.55
CA ALA A 189 20.86 -13.37 -1.64
C ALA A 189 21.18 -12.05 -2.36
N ASP A 190 21.15 -12.10 -3.69
CA ASP A 190 21.19 -10.91 -4.53
C ASP A 190 19.78 -10.38 -4.75
N HIS A 191 18.81 -11.28 -4.96
CA HIS A 191 17.43 -10.91 -5.25
C HIS A 191 16.45 -12.03 -4.91
N ILE A 192 15.18 -11.66 -4.82
CA ILE A 192 14.03 -12.57 -4.72
C ILE A 192 13.23 -12.52 -6.02
N VAL A 193 12.64 -13.66 -6.39
CA VAL A 193 11.79 -13.83 -7.57
C VAL A 193 10.50 -14.52 -7.12
N VAL A 194 9.36 -13.99 -7.56
CA VAL A 194 8.04 -14.60 -7.35
C VAL A 194 7.36 -14.78 -8.69
N ARG A 195 6.80 -15.97 -8.93
CA ARG A 195 6.06 -16.29 -10.16
C ARG A 195 4.70 -16.92 -9.86
N ASP A 196 3.76 -16.76 -10.78
CA ASP A 196 2.49 -17.49 -10.74
C ASP A 196 2.61 -18.90 -11.36
N GLY A 197 1.50 -19.65 -11.35
CA GLY A 197 1.42 -21.00 -11.89
C GLY A 197 1.54 -21.12 -13.41
N THR A 198 1.57 -20.00 -14.13
CA THR A 198 1.93 -19.96 -15.56
C THR A 198 3.41 -19.69 -15.80
N GLY A 199 4.17 -19.39 -14.73
CA GLY A 199 5.57 -18.96 -14.80
C GLY A 199 5.74 -17.45 -15.00
N LYS A 200 4.66 -16.67 -15.04
CA LYS A 200 4.71 -15.21 -15.18
C LYS A 200 5.38 -14.61 -13.95
N LEU A 201 6.31 -13.67 -14.19
CA LEU A 201 6.95 -12.92 -13.12
C LEU A 201 5.94 -11.98 -12.45
N LEU A 202 5.75 -12.16 -11.15
CA LEU A 202 4.90 -11.30 -10.32
C LEU A 202 5.72 -10.22 -9.63
N TYR A 203 6.90 -10.59 -9.13
CA TYR A 203 7.79 -9.70 -8.38
C TYR A 203 9.24 -10.15 -8.58
N ARG A 204 10.15 -9.18 -8.73
CA ARG A 204 11.60 -9.37 -8.61
C ARG A 204 12.19 -8.18 -7.89
N GLY A 205 12.81 -8.38 -6.74
CA GLY A 205 13.44 -7.30 -5.97
C GLY A 205 14.83 -7.65 -5.51
N ALA A 206 15.73 -6.67 -5.54
CA ALA A 206 17.07 -6.83 -4.98
C ALA A 206 16.99 -6.96 -3.45
N VAL A 207 17.85 -7.79 -2.88
CA VAL A 207 17.97 -7.96 -1.44
C VAL A 207 19.13 -7.10 -0.96
N SER A 208 18.94 -6.38 0.15
CA SER A 208 20.00 -5.59 0.76
C SER A 208 19.93 -5.73 2.28
N ARG A 209 21.10 -5.73 2.92
CA ARG A 209 21.18 -5.67 4.39
C ARG A 209 21.46 -4.24 4.81
N VAL A 210 20.72 -3.79 5.80
CA VAL A 210 20.85 -2.45 6.36
C VAL A 210 21.15 -2.57 7.85
N VAL A 211 22.04 -1.73 8.34
CA VAL A 211 22.35 -1.60 9.77
C VAL A 211 21.53 -0.42 10.30
N PHE A 212 20.88 -0.61 11.44
CA PHE A 212 20.18 0.45 12.14
C PHE A 212 20.94 0.72 13.45
N ASP A 213 21.39 1.96 13.65
CA ASP A 213 22.34 2.33 14.71
C ASP A 213 21.81 2.14 16.15
N ASP A 214 20.48 2.11 16.35
CA ASP A 214 19.84 2.08 17.68
C ASP A 214 18.89 0.88 17.90
N ALA A 215 19.06 -0.16 17.10
CA ALA A 215 18.16 -1.30 17.02
C ALA A 215 18.65 -2.45 17.91
N SER A 216 18.34 -2.42 19.21
CA SER A 216 18.57 -3.60 20.05
C SER A 216 17.64 -4.74 19.62
N ARG A 217 18.17 -5.97 19.53
CA ARG A 217 17.37 -7.21 19.39
C ARG A 217 16.31 -7.38 20.49
N ALA A 218 16.41 -6.62 21.59
CA ALA A 218 15.48 -6.66 22.71
C ALA A 218 14.20 -5.83 22.49
N THR A 219 14.12 -5.00 21.44
CA THR A 219 12.91 -4.21 21.14
C THR A 219 11.77 -5.13 20.68
N PRO A 220 10.51 -4.94 21.11
CA PRO A 220 9.38 -5.73 20.64
C PRO A 220 9.17 -5.66 19.11
N PRO A 221 8.70 -6.72 18.43
CA PRO A 221 8.55 -6.73 16.99
C PRO A 221 7.64 -5.61 16.43
N ALA A 222 6.55 -5.27 17.13
CA ALA A 222 5.66 -4.17 16.71
C ALA A 222 6.39 -2.80 16.66
N GLU A 223 7.20 -2.50 17.67
CA GLU A 223 8.01 -1.27 17.70
C GLU A 223 9.10 -1.27 16.62
N GLN A 224 9.72 -2.43 16.36
CA GLN A 224 10.67 -2.57 15.26
C GLN A 224 9.99 -2.30 13.91
N ALA A 225 8.78 -2.83 13.70
CA ALA A 225 7.99 -2.60 12.49
C ALA A 225 7.64 -1.11 12.31
N GLN A 226 7.20 -0.44 13.38
CA GLN A 226 6.88 0.98 13.36
C GLN A 226 8.08 1.81 12.89
N ARG A 227 9.27 1.56 13.46
CA ARG A 227 10.50 2.28 13.06
C ARG A 227 10.84 2.09 11.59
N LEU A 228 10.65 0.88 11.04
CA LEU A 228 10.82 0.63 9.61
C LEU A 228 9.84 1.46 8.77
N LEU A 229 8.59 1.56 9.20
CA LEU A 229 7.57 2.33 8.49
C LEU A 229 7.79 3.84 8.60
N GLU A 230 8.32 4.32 9.72
CA GLU A 230 8.69 5.72 9.95
C GLU A 230 9.81 6.21 9.03
N THR A 231 10.64 5.31 8.48
CA THR A 231 11.59 5.67 7.42
C THR A 231 10.88 6.21 6.18
N GLY A 232 9.60 5.87 6.00
CA GLY A 232 8.83 6.25 4.82
C GLY A 232 9.40 5.66 3.54
N LEU A 233 10.10 4.52 3.60
CA LEU A 233 10.66 3.83 2.43
C LEU A 233 9.96 2.49 2.21
N ILE A 234 9.49 2.26 0.98
CA ILE A 234 8.76 1.02 0.62
C ILE A 234 9.65 -0.23 0.70
N ASP A 235 10.97 -0.06 0.62
CA ASP A 235 11.95 -1.16 0.67
C ASP A 235 11.89 -1.95 1.99
N TYR A 236 11.36 -1.33 3.06
CA TYR A 236 11.18 -1.96 4.36
C TYR A 236 9.76 -2.52 4.59
N ALA A 237 8.87 -2.45 3.60
CA ALA A 237 7.48 -2.85 3.77
C ALA A 237 7.33 -4.36 4.05
N LEU A 238 8.08 -5.22 3.36
CA LEU A 238 8.06 -6.67 3.63
C LEU A 238 8.58 -7.04 5.04
N PRO A 239 9.75 -6.57 5.50
CA PRO A 239 10.20 -6.85 6.86
C PRO A 239 9.27 -6.22 7.92
N ALA A 240 8.75 -5.01 7.69
CA ALA A 240 7.76 -4.41 8.60
C ALA A 240 6.48 -5.25 8.70
N TYR A 241 5.95 -5.71 7.56
CA TYR A 241 4.79 -6.61 7.51
C TYR A 241 5.05 -7.91 8.27
N SER A 242 6.24 -8.47 8.12
CA SER A 242 6.62 -9.72 8.79
C SER A 242 6.71 -9.53 10.31
N LEU A 243 7.27 -8.41 10.77
CA LEU A 243 7.34 -8.06 12.19
C LEU A 243 5.96 -7.79 12.81
N LEU A 244 5.04 -7.15 12.07
CA LEU A 244 3.65 -6.96 12.53
C LEU A 244 2.93 -8.30 12.69
N LEU A 245 3.10 -9.23 11.75
CA LEU A 245 2.54 -10.58 11.88
C LEU A 245 3.15 -11.33 13.07
N GLN A 246 4.46 -11.20 13.31
CA GLN A 246 5.12 -11.80 14.48
C GLN A 246 4.65 -11.20 15.81
N ALA A 247 4.24 -9.93 15.80
CA ALA A 247 3.64 -9.25 16.94
C ALA A 247 2.14 -9.54 17.15
N ASP A 248 1.52 -10.33 16.26
CA ASP A 248 0.06 -10.55 16.22
C ASP A 248 -0.76 -9.28 15.94
N GLU A 249 -0.13 -8.26 15.31
CA GLU A 249 -0.76 -6.99 14.92
C GLU A 249 -1.48 -7.12 13.56
N VAL A 250 -2.50 -7.99 13.52
CA VAL A 250 -3.17 -8.43 12.28
C VAL A 250 -3.82 -7.27 11.51
N ASP A 251 -4.42 -6.30 12.19
CA ASP A 251 -5.09 -5.16 11.55
C ASP A 251 -4.10 -4.24 10.84
N ALA A 252 -2.98 -3.93 11.51
CA ALA A 252 -1.88 -3.17 10.94
C ALA A 252 -1.22 -3.91 9.77
N ALA A 253 -0.97 -5.21 9.92
CA ALA A 253 -0.42 -6.06 8.87
C ALA A 253 -1.34 -6.09 7.63
N THR A 254 -2.66 -6.17 7.83
CA THR A 254 -3.67 -6.19 6.75
C THR A 254 -3.69 -4.87 5.98
N GLN A 255 -3.56 -3.75 6.66
CA GLN A 255 -3.50 -2.44 6.02
C GLN A 255 -2.20 -2.25 5.24
N LEU A 256 -1.06 -2.69 5.78
CA LEU A 256 0.24 -2.66 5.09
C LEU A 256 0.26 -3.58 3.86
N LEU A 257 -0.44 -4.71 3.91
CA LEU A 257 -0.55 -5.65 2.79
C LEU A 257 -1.13 -5.00 1.53
N ALA A 258 -2.11 -4.09 1.66
CA ALA A 258 -2.65 -3.36 0.52
C ALA A 258 -1.57 -2.52 -0.18
N ALA A 259 -0.74 -1.82 0.60
CA ALA A 259 0.39 -1.05 0.09
C ALA A 259 1.43 -1.92 -0.64
N ILE A 260 1.79 -3.07 -0.06
CA ILE A 260 2.73 -4.03 -0.67
C ILE A 260 2.18 -4.51 -2.03
N ARG A 261 0.90 -4.91 -2.09
CA ARG A 261 0.30 -5.40 -3.34
C ARG A 261 0.29 -4.38 -4.46
N THR A 262 0.17 -3.09 -4.15
CA THR A 262 0.22 -2.03 -5.16
C THR A 262 1.64 -1.82 -5.70
N CYS A 263 2.68 -1.93 -4.85
CA CYS A 263 4.04 -1.56 -5.23
C CYS A 263 4.92 -2.72 -5.69
N PHE A 264 4.65 -3.94 -5.25
CA PHE A 264 5.48 -5.11 -5.52
C PHE A 264 5.01 -5.89 -6.76
N VAL A 265 3.88 -5.53 -7.36
CA VAL A 265 3.43 -6.11 -8.63
C VAL A 265 4.22 -5.46 -9.77
N VAL A 266 4.90 -6.28 -10.57
CA VAL A 266 5.49 -5.84 -11.85
C VAL A 266 4.34 -5.36 -12.73
N GLN A 267 4.20 -4.05 -12.91
CA GLN A 267 3.31 -3.53 -13.94
C GLN A 267 3.83 -4.03 -15.29
N PRO A 268 2.96 -4.57 -16.16
CA PRO A 268 3.37 -4.83 -17.53
C PRO A 268 3.91 -3.52 -18.11
N PRO A 269 4.98 -3.54 -18.93
CA PRO A 269 5.42 -2.34 -19.61
C PRO A 269 4.20 -1.74 -20.29
N ALA A 270 3.95 -0.45 -20.03
CA ALA A 270 2.89 0.28 -20.72
C ALA A 270 3.02 -0.05 -22.19
N ALA A 271 1.98 -0.63 -22.78
CA ALA A 271 1.98 -0.97 -24.19
C ALA A 271 2.39 0.30 -24.92
N ALA A 272 3.58 0.27 -25.53
CA ALA A 272 4.01 1.33 -26.42
C ALA A 272 2.92 1.39 -27.48
N GLY A 273 2.09 2.45 -27.40
CA GLY A 273 1.03 2.69 -28.37
C GLY A 273 1.70 2.76 -29.73
N GLY A 274 1.58 1.67 -30.48
CA GLY A 274 1.91 1.63 -31.88
C GLY A 274 1.05 2.67 -32.58
N GLN A 275 1.74 3.49 -33.36
CA GLN A 275 1.27 4.60 -34.18
C GLN A 275 0.05 4.24 -35.03
#